data_AF-A0A7W5AMR6-F1
#
_entry.id   AF-A0A7W5AMR6-F1
#
_cell.length_a   1.000
_cell.length_b   1.000
_cell.length_c   1.000
_cell.angle_alpha   90.00
_cell.angle_beta   90.00
_cell.angle_gamma   90.00
#
_symmetry.space_group_name_H-M   'P 1'
#
loop_
_entity.id
_entity.type
_entity.pdbx_description
1 polymer ?
#
loop_
_entity_poly.entity_id
_entity_poly.type
_entity_poly.pdbx_seq_one_letter_code
_entity_poly.pdbx_strand_id
1 'polypeptide(L)'
;MPVALLPPITSSGPQSWGTPEKKTPITSAERYARCRGMSRWHRIRSGYQVEDGARTFNLWCGTFVSDRNAKAGPPLLADDIGNDDVCAICVGKALGAGQDELPAGMPRLRFDPRWSTPPAVCPGSGDSGLWVPVPNSRNVVRCLACGLVLSGRASGGAYNPRWGAVRHAPGEGLVEPCPFHAWNHLRRGDGEQVSCGCGWPS
;
A
#
# COMPACT_ATOMS: atom_id res chain seq x y z
N MET A 1 -11.75 23.01 12.63
CA MET A 1 -12.28 23.74 11.46
C MET A 1 -11.83 23.03 10.20
N PRO A 2 -12.74 22.84 9.22
CA PRO A 2 -12.43 22.17 7.96
C PRO A 2 -11.37 22.93 7.17
N VAL A 3 -10.58 22.20 6.38
CA VAL A 3 -9.51 22.73 5.53
C VAL A 3 -9.94 22.78 4.07
N ALA A 4 -9.47 23.79 3.34
CA ALA A 4 -9.63 23.85 1.90
C ALA A 4 -8.88 22.69 1.25
N LEU A 5 -9.56 21.94 0.39
CA LEU A 5 -8.99 20.81 -0.33
C LEU A 5 -8.47 21.26 -1.70
N LEU A 6 -7.37 20.65 -2.13
CA LEU A 6 -6.90 20.80 -3.49
C LEU A 6 -7.88 20.12 -4.47
N PRO A 7 -7.97 20.60 -5.72
CA PRO A 7 -8.77 19.92 -6.72
C PRO A 7 -8.30 18.45 -6.88
N PRO A 8 -9.23 17.51 -7.07
CA PRO A 8 -8.88 16.12 -7.33
C PRO A 8 -8.09 16.02 -8.63
N ILE A 9 -6.91 15.42 -8.59
CA ILE A 9 -6.16 15.03 -9.79
C ILE A 9 -6.61 13.64 -10.16
N THR A 10 -7.37 13.53 -11.24
CA THR A 10 -7.67 12.24 -11.87
C THR A 10 -6.55 11.94 -12.87
N SER A 11 -5.56 11.13 -12.48
CA SER A 11 -4.60 10.56 -13.43
C SER A 11 -5.22 9.51 -14.35
N SER A 12 -6.42 9.04 -14.00
CA SER A 12 -7.26 8.19 -14.82
C SER A 12 -8.20 9.08 -15.63
N GLY A 13 -8.09 9.02 -16.96
CA GLY A 13 -9.06 9.66 -17.84
C GLY A 13 -10.49 9.13 -17.59
N PRO A 14 -11.51 9.75 -18.20
CA PRO A 14 -12.94 9.42 -18.01
C PRO A 14 -13.33 7.96 -18.30
N GLN A 15 -12.41 7.13 -18.81
CA GLN A 15 -12.66 5.82 -19.41
C GLN A 15 -12.19 4.63 -18.56
N SER A 16 -11.39 4.81 -17.50
CA SER A 16 -10.80 3.66 -16.78
C SER A 16 -11.73 3.02 -15.74
N TRP A 17 -12.93 3.55 -15.56
CA TRP A 17 -13.93 3.05 -14.62
C TRP A 17 -15.27 3.09 -15.33
N GLY A 18 -15.92 1.92 -15.49
CA GLY A 18 -17.19 1.81 -16.20
C GLY A 18 -18.22 2.83 -15.71
N THR A 19 -18.91 3.44 -16.68
CA THR A 19 -19.82 4.59 -16.56
C THR A 19 -19.17 5.83 -15.93
N PRO A 20 -19.17 7.00 -16.61
CA PRO A 20 -18.72 8.25 -16.00
C PRO A 20 -19.74 8.69 -14.95
N GLU A 21 -19.67 8.11 -13.75
CA GLU A 21 -20.38 8.64 -12.59
C GLU A 21 -19.97 10.12 -12.45
N LYS A 22 -20.96 11.02 -12.40
CA LYS A 22 -20.70 12.43 -12.19
C LYS A 22 -20.01 12.60 -10.85
N LYS A 23 -18.78 13.13 -10.88
CA LYS A 23 -17.98 13.40 -9.69
C LYS A 23 -18.04 14.89 -9.37
N THR A 24 -18.55 15.22 -8.19
CA THR A 24 -18.53 16.57 -7.66
C THR A 24 -17.30 16.73 -6.77
N PRO A 25 -16.36 17.65 -7.09
CA PRO A 25 -15.21 17.91 -6.23
C PRO A 25 -15.65 18.35 -4.83
N ILE A 26 -15.01 17.79 -3.80
CA ILE A 26 -15.16 18.26 -2.43
C ILE A 26 -14.13 19.36 -2.22
N THR A 27 -14.58 20.57 -1.93
CA THR A 27 -13.75 21.77 -1.79
C THR A 27 -13.26 22.02 -0.36
N SER A 28 -13.94 21.42 0.63
CA SER A 28 -13.54 21.47 2.04
C SER A 28 -13.92 20.18 2.75
N ALA A 29 -13.08 19.73 3.67
CA ALA A 29 -13.38 18.63 4.56
C ALA A 29 -12.59 18.78 5.86
N GLU A 30 -12.84 17.89 6.80
CA GLU A 30 -11.99 17.77 7.97
C GLU A 30 -10.53 17.51 7.59
N ARG A 31 -9.64 17.92 8.48
CA ARG A 31 -8.20 17.90 8.24
C ARG A 31 -7.62 16.48 8.06
N TYR A 32 -8.15 15.52 8.80
CA TYR A 32 -7.65 14.16 8.89
C TYR A 32 -8.74 13.14 8.56
N ALA A 33 -8.31 12.03 7.96
CA ALA A 33 -9.16 10.86 7.77
C ALA A 33 -8.46 9.57 8.22
N ARG A 34 -9.25 8.59 8.66
CA ARG A 34 -8.80 7.24 9.01
C ARG A 34 -9.88 6.21 8.73
N CYS A 35 -9.51 5.06 8.19
CA CYS A 35 -10.41 3.91 8.05
C CYS A 35 -10.01 2.77 8.99
N ARG A 36 -10.91 1.79 9.16
CA ARG A 36 -10.61 0.55 9.87
C ARG A 36 -9.42 -0.16 9.20
N GLY A 37 -8.43 -0.54 10.01
CA GLY A 37 -7.19 -1.19 9.55
C GLY A 37 -6.02 -0.23 9.27
N MET A 38 -6.24 1.09 9.33
CA MET A 38 -5.14 2.06 9.33
C MET A 38 -4.60 2.24 10.75
N SER A 39 -3.27 2.19 10.90
CA SER A 39 -2.59 2.34 12.21
C SER A 39 -2.47 3.79 12.68
N ARG A 40 -2.80 4.77 11.83
CA ARG A 40 -2.58 6.21 12.04
C ARG A 40 -3.55 7.03 11.22
N TRP A 41 -3.67 8.32 11.56
CA TRP A 41 -4.43 9.29 10.80
C TRP A 41 -3.66 9.79 9.57
N HIS A 42 -4.39 10.19 8.54
CA HIS A 42 -3.84 10.67 7.29
C HIS A 42 -4.42 12.03 6.92
N ARG A 43 -3.60 12.92 6.33
CA ARG A 43 -4.07 14.21 5.84
C ARG A 43 -4.81 14.06 4.52
N ILE A 44 -6.00 14.63 4.47
CA ILE A 44 -6.79 14.73 3.25
C ILE A 44 -6.14 15.76 2.33
N ARG A 45 -5.92 15.38 1.07
CA ARG A 45 -5.40 16.26 0.03
C ARG A 45 -6.52 16.84 -0.83
N SER A 46 -7.41 15.95 -1.28
CA SER A 46 -8.48 16.25 -2.22
C SER A 46 -9.58 15.21 -2.04
N GLY A 47 -10.82 15.53 -2.41
CA GLY A 47 -11.91 14.55 -2.41
C GLY A 47 -12.88 14.76 -3.55
N TYR A 48 -13.70 13.77 -3.79
CA TYR A 48 -14.88 13.88 -4.65
C TYR A 48 -16.03 13.08 -4.06
N GLN A 49 -17.24 13.49 -4.40
CA GLN A 49 -18.48 12.79 -4.12
C GLN A 49 -19.09 12.33 -5.44
N VAL A 50 -19.55 11.09 -5.49
CA VAL A 50 -20.32 10.53 -6.61
C VAL A 50 -21.83 10.68 -6.36
N GLU A 51 -22.65 10.45 -7.38
CA GLU A 51 -24.09 10.75 -7.36
C GLU A 51 -24.87 10.05 -6.23
N ASP A 52 -24.47 8.85 -5.83
CA ASP A 52 -25.09 8.11 -4.73
C ASP A 52 -24.72 8.66 -3.33
N GLY A 53 -23.95 9.75 -3.28
CA GLY A 53 -23.51 10.39 -2.04
C GLY A 53 -22.19 9.85 -1.49
N ALA A 54 -21.63 8.77 -2.05
CA ALA A 54 -20.40 8.22 -1.56
C ALA A 54 -19.21 9.14 -1.83
N ARG A 55 -18.37 9.33 -0.80
CA ARG A 55 -17.19 10.19 -0.84
C ARG A 55 -15.93 9.35 -0.95
N THR A 56 -14.96 9.89 -1.67
CA THR A 56 -13.61 9.35 -1.73
C THR A 56 -12.62 10.48 -1.49
N PHE A 57 -11.71 10.26 -0.54
CA PHE A 57 -10.68 11.21 -0.17
C PHE A 57 -9.31 10.64 -0.54
N ASN A 58 -8.57 11.38 -1.37
CA ASN A 58 -7.17 11.08 -1.65
C ASN A 58 -6.32 11.73 -0.56
N LEU A 59 -5.35 10.97 -0.06
CA LEU A 59 -4.49 11.36 1.04
C LEU A 59 -3.12 11.77 0.50
N TRP A 60 -2.42 12.68 1.19
CA TRP A 60 -1.12 13.18 0.74
C TRP A 60 -0.03 12.11 0.57
N CYS A 61 -0.10 11.01 1.31
CA CYS A 61 0.83 9.89 1.17
C CYS A 61 0.57 9.02 -0.07
N GLY A 62 -0.43 9.34 -0.89
CA GLY A 62 -0.75 8.65 -2.15
C GLY A 62 -1.77 7.52 -2.03
N THR A 63 -2.27 7.22 -0.83
CA THR A 63 -3.40 6.30 -0.64
C THR A 63 -4.73 7.04 -0.68
N PHE A 64 -5.85 6.33 -0.59
CA PHE A 64 -7.19 6.91 -0.51
C PHE A 64 -8.04 6.20 0.53
N VAL A 65 -9.10 6.87 0.97
CA VAL A 65 -10.20 6.30 1.77
C VAL A 65 -11.52 6.58 1.07
N SER A 66 -12.50 5.68 1.21
CA SER A 66 -13.77 5.78 0.50
C SER A 66 -14.91 5.19 1.32
N ASP A 67 -16.08 5.84 1.27
CA ASP A 67 -17.32 5.33 1.84
C ASP A 67 -17.69 3.94 1.26
N ARG A 68 -17.30 3.67 0.01
CA ARG A 68 -17.57 2.39 -0.68
C ARG A 68 -16.62 1.24 -0.30
N ASN A 69 -15.65 1.46 0.60
CA ASN A 69 -14.75 0.37 0.99
C ASN A 69 -15.46 -0.63 1.91
N ALA A 70 -16.03 -1.68 1.32
CA ALA A 70 -16.80 -2.71 2.02
C ALA A 70 -16.05 -3.39 3.19
N LYS A 71 -14.71 -3.45 3.15
CA LYS A 71 -13.91 -4.05 4.23
C LYS A 71 -13.60 -3.08 5.36
N ALA A 72 -13.45 -1.79 5.03
CA ALA A 72 -12.97 -0.79 5.96
C ALA A 72 -14.08 0.07 6.57
N GLY A 73 -15.27 0.06 5.98
CA GLY A 73 -16.37 0.95 6.35
C GLY A 73 -16.11 2.42 5.97
N PRO A 74 -17.05 3.33 6.30
CA PRO A 74 -16.87 4.75 6.04
C PRO A 74 -15.66 5.31 6.80
N PRO A 75 -14.94 6.30 6.24
CA PRO A 75 -13.84 6.94 6.91
C PRO A 75 -14.31 7.74 8.12
N LEU A 76 -13.56 7.65 9.21
CA LEU A 76 -13.60 8.62 10.30
C LEU A 76 -12.89 9.88 9.84
N LEU A 77 -13.52 11.04 10.09
CA LEU A 77 -13.04 12.36 9.73
C LEU A 77 -12.85 13.18 11.01
N ALA A 78 -11.78 13.95 11.10
CA ALA A 78 -11.49 14.77 12.27
C ALA A 78 -10.63 15.99 11.94
N ASP A 79 -10.92 17.12 12.57
CA ASP A 79 -10.07 18.31 12.48
C ASP A 79 -8.91 18.26 13.47
N ASP A 80 -9.17 17.68 14.64
CA ASP A 80 -8.22 17.42 15.71
C ASP A 80 -8.32 15.95 16.11
N ILE A 81 -7.16 15.33 16.30
CA ILE A 81 -7.01 13.91 16.63
C ILE A 81 -6.38 13.71 18.02
N GLY A 82 -6.18 14.79 18.78
CA GLY A 82 -5.52 14.77 20.07
C GLY A 82 -4.09 14.22 19.98
N ASN A 83 -3.81 13.18 20.77
CA ASN A 83 -2.48 12.58 20.90
C ASN A 83 -2.22 11.38 19.97
N ASP A 84 -3.13 11.11 19.02
CA ASP A 84 -2.97 10.02 18.06
C ASP A 84 -1.85 10.27 17.04
N ASP A 85 -1.31 9.17 16.48
CA ASP A 85 -0.29 9.21 15.44
C ASP A 85 -0.86 9.73 14.09
N VAL A 86 -0.10 10.61 13.42
CA VAL A 86 -0.33 11.04 12.03
C VAL A 86 0.75 10.50 11.11
N CYS A 87 0.39 10.12 9.89
CA CYS A 87 1.35 9.84 8.83
C CYS A 87 2.28 11.05 8.57
N ALA A 88 3.57 10.90 8.88
CA ALA A 88 4.57 11.95 8.68
C ALA A 88 4.66 12.42 7.22
N ILE A 89 4.54 11.49 6.26
CA ILE A 89 4.55 11.81 4.81
C ILE A 89 3.38 12.72 4.45
N CYS A 90 2.20 12.46 5.03
CA CYS A 90 1.02 13.29 4.80
C CYS A 90 1.24 14.73 5.27
N VAL A 91 1.78 14.91 6.48
CA VAL A 91 2.03 16.25 7.04
C VAL A 91 3.13 16.98 6.26
N GLY A 92 4.27 16.32 6.01
CA GLY A 92 5.39 16.93 5.30
C GLY A 92 5.01 17.40 3.89
N LYS A 93 4.25 16.60 3.13
CA LYS A 93 3.79 17.01 1.80
C LYS A 93 2.72 18.11 1.84
N ALA A 94 1.80 18.07 2.80
CA ALA A 94 0.78 19.12 2.94
C ALA A 94 1.40 20.49 3.25
N LEU A 95 2.35 20.53 4.20
CA LEU A 95 3.10 21.73 4.55
C LEU A 95 3.99 22.20 3.39
N GLY A 96 4.73 21.28 2.77
CA GLY A 96 5.58 21.61 1.62
C GLY A 96 4.81 22.13 0.40
N ALA A 97 3.53 21.75 0.27
CA ALA A 97 2.64 22.26 -0.77
C ALA A 97 1.89 23.55 -0.38
N GLY A 98 2.11 24.08 0.83
CA GLY A 98 1.44 25.29 1.32
C GLY A 98 -0.06 25.15 1.52
N GLN A 99 -0.59 23.93 1.64
CA GLN A 99 -2.03 23.74 1.89
C GLN A 99 -2.41 24.18 3.32
N ASP A 100 -1.44 24.18 4.23
CA ASP A 100 -1.61 24.56 5.62
C ASP A 100 -0.42 25.40 6.09
N GLU A 101 -0.69 26.29 7.03
CA GLU A 101 0.34 26.90 7.84
C GLU A 101 0.98 25.88 8.79
N LEU A 102 2.23 26.14 9.19
CA LEU A 102 2.91 25.37 10.23
C LEU A 102 2.08 25.41 11.53
N PRO A 103 1.58 24.26 12.02
CA PRO A 103 0.77 24.26 13.23
C PRO A 103 1.64 24.65 14.44
N ALA A 104 1.05 25.40 15.38
CA ALA A 104 1.73 25.84 16.60
C ALA A 104 2.27 24.66 17.44
N GLY A 105 1.62 23.49 17.36
CA GLY A 105 2.12 22.22 17.86
C GLY A 105 2.10 21.17 16.75
N MET A 106 3.23 20.51 16.52
CA MET A 106 3.28 19.37 15.59
C MET A 106 2.53 18.17 16.20
N PRO A 107 1.62 17.52 15.45
CA PRO A 107 1.03 16.28 15.90
C PRO A 107 2.10 15.19 16.01
N ARG A 108 1.79 14.09 16.70
CA ARG A 108 2.72 12.96 16.83
C ARG A 108 2.95 12.32 15.46
N LEU A 109 4.06 12.69 14.82
CA LEU A 109 4.40 12.23 13.48
C LEU A 109 4.95 10.81 13.54
N ARG A 110 4.27 9.90 12.84
CA ARG A 110 4.73 8.53 12.65
C ARG A 110 5.17 8.31 11.22
N PHE A 111 6.46 8.09 11.07
CA PHE A 111 7.06 7.52 9.89
C PHE A 111 7.42 6.07 10.21
N ASP A 112 6.57 5.12 9.81
CA ASP A 112 7.05 3.75 9.70
C ASP A 112 7.51 3.60 8.25
N PRO A 113 8.81 3.45 7.97
CA PRO A 113 9.23 2.92 6.69
C PRO A 113 8.46 1.62 6.53
N ARG A 114 7.62 1.56 5.50
CA ARG A 114 6.86 0.34 5.23
C ARG A 114 7.90 -0.78 5.16
N TRP A 115 7.66 -1.89 5.86
CA TRP A 115 8.55 -3.04 5.84
C TRP A 115 9.94 -2.84 6.48
N SER A 116 10.06 -2.01 7.53
CA SER A 116 11.21 -2.09 8.45
C SER A 116 11.21 -3.40 9.26
N THR A 117 10.05 -4.04 9.37
CA THR A 117 9.90 -5.39 9.93
C THR A 117 9.60 -6.39 8.81
N PRO A 118 10.02 -7.66 8.95
CA PRO A 118 9.66 -8.71 8.00
C PRO A 118 8.15 -8.73 7.70
N PRO A 119 7.76 -8.97 6.43
CA PRO A 119 6.35 -8.99 6.07
C PRO A 119 5.67 -10.23 6.69
N ALA A 120 4.40 -10.11 7.08
CA ALA A 120 3.63 -11.26 7.58
C ALA A 120 3.44 -12.38 6.54
N VAL A 121 3.68 -12.08 5.26
CA VAL A 121 3.63 -13.01 4.14
C VAL A 121 4.96 -12.92 3.41
N CYS A 122 5.57 -14.07 3.13
CA CYS A 122 6.83 -14.13 2.42
C CYS A 122 6.69 -13.47 1.02
N PRO A 123 7.62 -12.59 0.62
CA PRO A 123 7.58 -11.91 -0.69
C PRO A 123 7.70 -12.89 -1.86
N GLY A 124 8.30 -14.07 -1.66
CA GLY A 124 8.29 -15.14 -2.66
C GLY A 124 6.94 -15.86 -2.83
N SER A 125 5.96 -15.58 -1.97
CA SER A 125 4.61 -16.14 -2.09
C SER A 125 3.93 -15.65 -3.36
N GLY A 126 3.66 -16.56 -4.30
CA GLY A 126 2.92 -16.25 -5.52
C GLY A 126 3.69 -15.46 -6.59
N ASP A 127 4.99 -15.22 -6.39
CA ASP A 127 5.88 -14.66 -7.41
C ASP A 127 6.58 -15.80 -8.17
N SER A 128 6.28 -15.94 -9.47
CA SER A 128 6.85 -17.00 -10.32
C SER A 128 8.36 -16.95 -10.50
N GLY A 129 9.01 -15.80 -10.25
CA GLY A 129 10.45 -15.65 -10.34
C GLY A 129 11.21 -16.04 -9.07
N LEU A 130 10.52 -16.22 -7.94
CA LEU A 130 11.14 -16.38 -6.62
C LEU A 130 10.94 -17.78 -6.01
N TRP A 131 10.68 -18.78 -6.84
CA TRP A 131 10.72 -20.18 -6.43
C TRP A 131 11.33 -21.04 -7.53
N VAL A 132 11.78 -22.23 -7.14
CA VAL A 132 12.25 -23.26 -8.08
C VAL A 132 11.58 -24.60 -7.76
N PRO A 133 11.25 -25.42 -8.78
CA PRO A 133 10.79 -26.77 -8.55
C PRO A 133 11.83 -27.57 -7.76
N VAL A 134 11.38 -28.40 -6.82
CA VAL A 134 12.26 -29.40 -6.20
C VAL A 134 12.42 -30.57 -7.18
N PRO A 135 13.66 -31.01 -7.50
CA PRO A 135 13.87 -32.15 -8.38
C PRO A 135 13.10 -33.39 -7.94
N ASN A 136 12.57 -34.15 -8.91
CA ASN A 136 11.78 -35.36 -8.68
C ASN A 136 10.49 -35.17 -7.86
N SER A 137 9.98 -33.94 -7.74
CA SER A 137 8.68 -33.66 -7.15
C SER A 137 7.75 -32.94 -8.10
N ARG A 138 6.47 -33.34 -8.12
CA ARG A 138 5.45 -32.74 -8.99
C ARG A 138 4.85 -31.45 -8.40
N ASN A 139 4.72 -31.40 -7.08
CA ASN A 139 3.95 -30.36 -6.39
C ASN A 139 4.73 -29.71 -5.25
N VAL A 140 6.05 -29.73 -5.29
CA VAL A 140 6.89 -29.11 -4.27
C VAL A 140 7.83 -28.12 -4.92
N VAL A 141 7.91 -26.94 -4.31
CA VAL A 141 8.78 -25.85 -4.73
C VAL A 141 9.61 -25.39 -3.56
N ARG A 142 10.80 -24.88 -3.82
CA ARG A 142 11.62 -24.17 -2.84
C ARG A 142 11.47 -22.68 -3.09
N CYS A 143 11.10 -21.94 -2.05
CA CYS A 143 11.07 -20.49 -2.08
C CYS A 143 12.50 -19.95 -2.07
N LEU A 144 12.90 -19.21 -3.09
CA LEU A 144 14.22 -18.61 -3.16
C LEU A 144 14.36 -17.41 -2.21
N ALA A 145 13.25 -16.76 -1.84
CA ALA A 145 13.28 -15.60 -0.95
C ALA A 145 13.51 -15.96 0.52
N CYS A 146 13.11 -17.15 0.98
CA CYS A 146 13.24 -17.55 2.39
C CYS A 146 13.76 -18.98 2.63
N GLY A 147 14.08 -19.73 1.57
CA GLY A 147 14.61 -21.09 1.65
C GLY A 147 13.60 -22.20 1.94
N LEU A 148 12.37 -21.88 2.35
CA LEU A 148 11.38 -22.89 2.72
C LEU A 148 10.97 -23.78 1.54
N VAL A 149 10.80 -25.07 1.83
CA VAL A 149 10.24 -26.07 0.92
C VAL A 149 8.73 -26.16 1.18
N LEU A 150 7.94 -25.95 0.14
CA LEU A 150 6.50 -25.72 0.23
C LEU A 150 5.76 -26.49 -0.86
N SER A 151 4.46 -26.70 -0.66
CA SER A 151 3.61 -27.15 -1.74
C SER A 151 3.48 -26.08 -2.83
N GLY A 152 3.52 -26.52 -4.08
CA GLY A 152 3.11 -25.74 -5.25
C GLY A 152 1.59 -25.82 -5.41
N ARG A 153 0.98 -24.73 -5.84
CA ARG A 153 -0.46 -24.66 -6.10
C ARG A 153 -0.76 -23.89 -7.39
N ALA A 154 -1.77 -24.36 -8.11
CA ALA A 154 -2.37 -23.66 -9.23
C ALA A 154 -3.27 -22.54 -8.69
N SER A 155 -3.11 -21.34 -9.24
CA SER A 155 -3.87 -20.14 -8.95
C SER A 155 -4.14 -19.37 -10.24
N GLY A 156 -4.99 -18.35 -10.18
CA GLY A 156 -5.41 -17.60 -11.37
C GLY A 156 -6.63 -18.21 -12.06
N GLY A 157 -7.13 -17.50 -13.07
CA GLY A 157 -8.30 -17.91 -13.86
C GLY A 157 -7.91 -18.62 -15.15
N ALA A 158 -8.90 -19.07 -15.93
CA ALA A 158 -8.71 -19.81 -17.18
C ALA A 158 -7.77 -19.12 -18.19
N TYR A 159 -7.76 -17.78 -18.21
CA TYR A 159 -6.96 -16.98 -19.13
C TYR A 159 -5.62 -16.48 -18.55
N ASN A 160 -5.33 -16.80 -17.29
CA ASN A 160 -4.06 -16.44 -16.63
C ASN A 160 -3.72 -17.49 -15.55
N PRO A 161 -3.51 -18.75 -15.94
CA PRO A 161 -3.11 -19.79 -14.99
C PRO A 161 -1.71 -19.49 -14.47
N ARG A 162 -1.57 -19.55 -13.15
CA ARG A 162 -0.31 -19.35 -12.44
C ARG A 162 -0.04 -20.57 -11.58
N TRP A 163 1.16 -21.11 -11.65
CA TRP A 163 1.65 -22.10 -10.70
C TRP A 163 2.69 -21.45 -9.81
N GLY A 164 2.71 -21.76 -8.52
CA GLY A 164 3.76 -21.25 -7.63
C GLY A 164 3.62 -21.72 -6.20
N ALA A 165 4.55 -21.28 -5.35
CA ALA A 165 4.52 -21.57 -3.92
C ALA A 165 3.21 -21.11 -3.29
N VAL A 166 2.63 -21.94 -2.41
CA VAL A 166 1.50 -21.51 -1.58
C VAL A 166 1.88 -20.29 -0.75
N ARG A 167 0.88 -19.45 -0.45
CA ARG A 167 1.07 -18.31 0.44
C ARG A 167 1.49 -18.79 1.82
N HIS A 168 2.60 -18.26 2.34
CA HIS A 168 3.22 -18.69 3.59
C HIS A 168 3.83 -17.50 4.34
N ALA A 169 4.07 -17.67 5.65
CA ALA A 169 4.89 -16.73 6.43
C ALA A 169 6.37 -16.85 6.03
N PRO A 170 7.19 -15.80 6.15
CA PRO A 170 8.62 -15.93 5.90
C PRO A 170 9.28 -16.99 6.79
N GLY A 171 10.21 -17.76 6.21
CA GLY A 171 11.09 -18.64 6.98
C GLY A 171 12.28 -17.87 7.57
N GLU A 172 13.07 -18.56 8.40
CA GLU A 172 14.26 -18.00 9.05
C GLU A 172 15.32 -17.51 8.04
N GLY A 173 15.38 -18.12 6.86
CA GLY A 173 16.28 -17.73 5.77
C GLY A 173 15.76 -16.62 4.86
N LEU A 174 14.82 -15.78 5.33
CA LEU A 174 14.34 -14.63 4.56
C LEU A 174 15.52 -13.72 4.21
N VAL A 175 15.70 -13.43 2.91
CA VAL A 175 16.75 -12.50 2.44
C VAL A 175 16.71 -11.18 3.19
N GLU A 176 17.86 -10.55 3.40
CA GLU A 176 17.92 -9.24 4.06
C GLU A 176 17.14 -8.16 3.28
N PRO A 177 16.50 -7.20 3.96
CA PRO A 177 15.78 -6.14 3.30
C PRO A 177 16.73 -5.16 2.61
N CYS A 178 16.38 -4.74 1.41
CA CYS A 178 17.03 -3.58 0.80
C CYS A 178 16.72 -2.31 1.62
N PRO A 179 17.69 -1.42 1.88
CA PRO A 179 17.46 -0.20 2.67
C PRO A 179 16.43 0.76 2.05
N PHE A 180 16.18 0.66 0.74
CA PHE A 180 15.22 1.52 0.02
C PHE A 180 13.87 0.86 -0.21
N HIS A 181 13.88 -0.43 -0.56
CA HIS A 181 12.69 -1.15 -1.06
C HIS A 181 12.25 -2.30 -0.16
N ALA A 182 13.01 -2.56 0.90
CA ALA A 182 12.87 -3.72 1.76
C ALA A 182 12.72 -5.01 0.93
N TRP A 183 11.58 -5.69 1.05
CA TRP A 183 11.28 -6.96 0.38
C TRP A 183 10.39 -6.86 -0.87
N ASN A 184 10.07 -5.66 -1.38
CA ASN A 184 9.06 -5.53 -2.46
C ASN A 184 9.60 -5.66 -3.87
N HIS A 185 10.89 -5.43 -4.03
CA HIS A 185 11.55 -5.43 -5.34
C HIS A 185 12.55 -6.57 -5.43
N LEU A 186 12.27 -7.69 -4.75
CA LEU A 186 13.11 -8.87 -4.87
C LEU A 186 13.03 -9.42 -6.28
N ARG A 187 14.19 -9.81 -6.82
CA ARG A 187 14.32 -10.48 -8.10
C ARG A 187 15.34 -11.60 -7.95
N ARG A 188 15.12 -12.66 -8.72
CA ARG A 188 16.11 -13.69 -8.92
C ARG A 188 17.19 -13.15 -9.86
N GLY A 189 18.42 -13.10 -9.38
CA GLY A 189 19.63 -12.91 -10.17
C GLY A 189 20.20 -14.24 -10.66
N ASP A 190 21.45 -14.22 -11.09
CA ASP A 190 22.15 -15.41 -11.57
C ASP A 190 22.33 -16.44 -10.45
N GLY A 191 22.30 -17.72 -10.80
CA GLY A 191 22.58 -18.80 -9.84
C GLY A 191 21.58 -18.92 -8.67
N GLU A 192 20.32 -18.51 -8.87
CA GLU A 192 19.25 -18.55 -7.84
C GLU A 192 19.42 -17.55 -6.68
N GLN A 193 20.41 -16.67 -6.73
CA GLN A 193 20.53 -15.59 -5.77
C GLN A 193 19.31 -14.66 -5.86
N VAL A 194 18.77 -14.26 -4.72
CA VAL A 194 17.67 -13.29 -4.65
C VAL A 194 18.19 -12.01 -4.03
N SER A 195 18.02 -10.90 -4.73
CA SER A 195 18.40 -9.57 -4.27
C SER A 195 17.37 -8.55 -4.72
N CYS A 196 17.51 -7.31 -4.23
CA CYS A 196 16.65 -6.24 -4.71
C CYS A 196 17.05 -5.80 -6.12
N GLY A 197 16.10 -5.78 -7.05
CA GLY A 197 16.28 -5.34 -8.44
C GLY A 197 16.61 -3.86 -8.63
N CYS A 198 16.82 -3.09 -7.55
CA CYS A 198 17.28 -1.70 -7.65
C CYS A 198 18.79 -1.56 -7.84
N GLY A 199 19.55 -2.66 -7.79
CA GLY A 199 21.00 -2.66 -7.99
C GLY A 199 21.81 -2.24 -6.75
N TRP A 200 21.16 -2.06 -5.60
CA TRP A 200 21.88 -1.85 -4.34
C TRP A 200 22.69 -3.10 -3.99
N PRO A 201 23.98 -2.97 -3.58
CA PRO A 201 24.79 -4.12 -3.19
C PRO A 201 24.12 -4.85 -2.02
N SER A 202 23.87 -6.14 -2.21
CA SER A 202 23.43 -7.08 -1.16
C SER A 202 24.61 -7.75 -0.50
#